data_AF-A0A178GIV4-F1
#
_entry.id   AF-A0A178GIV4-F1
#
_cell.length_a   1.000
_cell.length_b   1.000
_cell.length_c   1.000
_cell.angle_alpha   90.00
_cell.angle_beta   90.00
_cell.angle_gamma   90.00
#
_symmetry.space_group_name_H-M   'P 1'
#
loop_
_entity.id
_entity.type
_entity.pdbx_description
1 polymer ?
#
loop_
_entity_poly.entity_id
_entity_poly.type
_entity_poly.pdbx_seq_one_letter_code
_entity_poly.pdbx_strand_id
1 'polypeptide(L)'
;MPKYTAKQSIGHFMPGDEIKGLEAKQLQALLASGAIEEYQEPEEPKADGTAARLAELEKANTELTITNKTLGDDKAKADQEIAELKAKVAELEKAKPAIKPKADPKPADETK
;
A
#
# COMPACT_ATOMS: atom_id res chain seq x y z
N MET A 1 -23.12 -32.53 -33.75
CA MET A 1 -22.08 -32.01 -34.65
C MET A 1 -21.18 -31.10 -33.82
N PRO A 2 -19.85 -31.19 -33.96
CA PRO A 2 -18.92 -30.26 -33.31
C PRO A 2 -19.27 -28.83 -33.70
N LYS A 3 -19.33 -27.92 -32.73
CA LYS A 3 -19.49 -26.49 -32.98
C LYS A 3 -18.12 -25.85 -32.96
N TYR A 4 -17.88 -24.90 -33.85
CA TYR A 4 -16.62 -24.18 -33.92
C TYR A 4 -16.84 -22.69 -33.77
N THR A 5 -15.93 -22.02 -33.09
CA THR A 5 -15.93 -20.56 -32.89
C THR A 5 -14.68 -19.95 -33.49
N ALA A 6 -14.83 -18.80 -34.15
CA ALA A 6 -13.71 -18.07 -34.73
C ALA A 6 -12.84 -17.44 -33.61
N LYS A 7 -11.51 -17.64 -33.67
CA LYS A 7 -10.56 -16.91 -32.79
C LYS A 7 -10.14 -15.56 -33.34
N GLN A 8 -10.25 -15.40 -34.65
CA GLN A 8 -9.86 -14.22 -35.40
C GLN A 8 -10.87 -14.00 -36.52
N SER A 9 -10.84 -12.84 -37.17
CA SER A 9 -11.76 -12.55 -38.28
C SER A 9 -11.50 -13.47 -39.48
N ILE A 10 -12.54 -14.16 -39.95
CA ILE A 10 -12.48 -15.05 -41.13
C ILE A 10 -13.63 -14.67 -42.08
N GLY A 11 -13.33 -13.89 -43.11
CA GLY A 11 -14.35 -13.42 -44.05
C GLY A 11 -15.41 -12.58 -43.35
N HIS A 12 -16.62 -13.12 -43.23
CA HIS A 12 -17.74 -12.47 -42.54
C HIS A 12 -17.85 -12.83 -41.05
N PHE A 13 -17.11 -13.83 -40.58
CA PHE A 13 -17.12 -14.27 -39.19
C PHE A 13 -16.15 -13.42 -38.37
N MET A 14 -16.65 -12.80 -37.31
CA MET A 14 -15.87 -12.07 -36.31
C MET A 14 -15.36 -13.00 -35.21
N PRO A 15 -14.32 -12.60 -34.44
CA PRO A 15 -13.89 -13.38 -33.28
C PRO A 15 -15.05 -13.62 -32.31
N GLY A 16 -15.25 -14.87 -31.91
CA GLY A 16 -16.38 -15.32 -31.08
C GLY A 16 -17.60 -15.81 -31.87
N ASP A 17 -17.67 -15.58 -33.19
CA ASP A 17 -18.79 -16.05 -34.00
C ASP A 17 -18.76 -17.57 -34.19
N GLU A 18 -19.94 -18.19 -34.17
CA GLU A 18 -20.11 -19.61 -34.50
C GLU A 18 -19.97 -19.82 -36.02
N ILE A 19 -19.04 -20.69 -36.40
CA ILE A 19 -18.78 -21.05 -37.79
C ILE A 19 -19.84 -22.05 -38.26
N LYS A 20 -20.60 -21.66 -39.30
CA LYS A 20 -21.64 -22.50 -39.93
C LYS A 20 -21.47 -22.51 -41.45
N GLY A 21 -21.90 -23.60 -42.08
CA GLY A 21 -21.93 -23.72 -43.56
C GLY A 21 -20.58 -23.96 -44.24
N LEU A 22 -19.52 -24.30 -43.48
CA LEU A 22 -18.24 -24.71 -44.03
C LEU A 22 -18.11 -26.23 -44.13
N GLU A 23 -17.40 -26.70 -45.15
CA GLU A 23 -17.10 -28.11 -45.36
C GLU A 23 -16.09 -28.63 -44.33
N ALA A 24 -16.14 -29.94 -44.04
CA ALA A 24 -15.27 -30.56 -43.02
C ALA A 24 -13.78 -30.36 -43.28
N LYS A 25 -13.34 -30.38 -44.55
CA LYS A 25 -11.95 -30.11 -44.93
C LYS A 25 -11.52 -28.67 -44.63
N GLN A 26 -12.44 -27.72 -44.81
CA GLN A 26 -12.18 -26.31 -44.52
C GLN A 26 -12.12 -26.09 -43.01
N LEU A 27 -13.06 -26.66 -42.25
CA LEU A 27 -13.03 -26.62 -40.78
C LEU A 27 -11.74 -27.22 -40.24
N GLN A 28 -11.29 -28.37 -40.76
CA GLN A 28 -10.05 -29.01 -40.32
C GLN A 28 -8.82 -28.17 -40.65
N ALA A 29 -8.77 -27.54 -41.83
CA ALA A 29 -7.67 -26.64 -42.19
C ALA A 29 -7.64 -25.39 -41.31
N LEU A 30 -8.81 -24.82 -41.00
CA LEU A 30 -8.94 -23.64 -40.12
C LEU A 30 -8.65 -23.97 -38.66
N LEU A 31 -8.99 -25.17 -38.20
CA LEU A 31 -8.65 -25.65 -36.86
C LEU A 31 -7.15 -25.90 -36.75
N ALA A 32 -6.54 -26.52 -37.77
CA ALA A 32 -5.09 -26.75 -37.85
C ALA A 32 -4.30 -25.45 -37.95
N SER A 33 -4.85 -24.40 -38.58
CA SER A 33 -4.23 -23.07 -38.60
C SER A 33 -4.48 -22.25 -37.33
N GLY A 34 -5.34 -22.74 -36.41
CA GLY A 34 -5.73 -22.03 -35.19
C GLY A 34 -6.65 -20.84 -35.44
N ALA A 35 -7.25 -20.72 -36.62
CA ALA A 35 -8.21 -19.67 -36.95
C ALA A 35 -9.56 -19.87 -36.25
N ILE A 36 -9.93 -21.13 -36.00
CA ILE A 36 -11.12 -21.53 -35.24
C ILE A 36 -10.73 -22.45 -34.08
N GLU A 37 -11.61 -22.58 -33.10
CA GLU A 37 -11.52 -23.60 -32.05
C GLU A 37 -12.83 -24.35 -31.93
N GLU A 38 -12.79 -25.59 -31.45
CA GLU A 38 -14.01 -26.31 -31.07
C GLU A 38 -14.59 -25.65 -29.82
N TYR A 39 -15.86 -25.27 -29.89
CA TYR A 39 -16.56 -24.62 -28.80
C TYR A 39 -16.54 -25.53 -27.57
N GLN A 40 -15.85 -25.07 -26.53
CA GLN A 40 -15.97 -25.62 -25.19
C GLN A 40 -16.95 -24.75 -24.41
N GLU A 41 -17.82 -25.41 -23.63
CA GLU A 41 -18.65 -24.72 -22.66
C GLU A 41 -17.72 -23.92 -21.73
N PRO A 42 -17.97 -22.62 -21.50
CA PRO A 42 -17.10 -21.82 -20.64
C PRO A 42 -16.98 -22.52 -19.28
N GLU A 43 -15.77 -22.96 -18.89
CA GLU A 43 -15.55 -23.41 -17.53
C GLU A 43 -15.98 -22.25 -16.62
N GLU A 44 -16.89 -22.51 -15.67
CA GLU A 44 -17.20 -21.54 -14.62
C GLU A 44 -15.87 -21.03 -14.05
N PRO A 45 -15.70 -19.70 -13.89
CA PRO A 45 -14.49 -19.16 -13.32
C PRO A 45 -14.33 -19.79 -11.94
N LYS A 46 -13.32 -20.66 -11.80
CA LYS A 46 -12.94 -21.27 -10.53
C LYS A 46 -12.82 -20.13 -9.53
N ALA A 47 -13.34 -20.33 -8.32
CA ALA A 47 -13.24 -19.36 -7.25
C ALA A 47 -11.75 -19.17 -6.88
N ASP A 48 -11.05 -18.34 -7.63
CA ASP A 48 -9.77 -17.79 -7.27
C ASP A 48 -10.03 -17.05 -5.96
N GLY A 49 -9.35 -17.42 -4.88
CA GLY A 49 -9.53 -16.94 -3.51
C GLY A 49 -9.44 -15.41 -3.30
N THR A 50 -9.52 -14.63 -4.36
CA THR A 50 -9.74 -13.19 -4.47
C THR A 50 -10.73 -12.67 -3.43
N ALA A 51 -11.89 -13.30 -3.23
CA ALA A 51 -12.86 -12.85 -2.23
C ALA A 51 -12.31 -12.97 -0.79
N ALA A 52 -11.63 -14.07 -0.48
CA ALA A 52 -10.99 -14.26 0.83
C ALA A 52 -9.83 -13.27 1.03
N ARG A 53 -9.01 -13.05 -0.01
CA ARG A 53 -7.90 -12.09 0.01
C ARG A 53 -8.37 -10.64 0.16
N LEU A 54 -9.50 -10.28 -0.46
CA LEU A 54 -10.12 -8.97 -0.31
C LEU A 54 -10.60 -8.74 1.13
N ALA A 55 -11.28 -9.72 1.72
CA ALA A 55 -11.73 -9.64 3.12
C ALA A 55 -10.55 -9.50 4.10
N GLU A 56 -9.44 -10.21 3.85
CA GLU A 56 -8.22 -10.10 4.66
C GLU A 56 -7.56 -8.71 4.54
N LEU A 57 -7.49 -8.16 3.32
CA LEU A 57 -6.96 -6.82 3.08
C LEU A 57 -7.83 -5.72 3.71
N GLU A 58 -9.16 -5.86 3.68
CA GLU A 58 -10.07 -4.93 4.34
C GLU A 58 -9.85 -4.91 5.86
N LYS A 59 -9.74 -6.09 6.48
CA LYS A 59 -9.43 -6.21 7.91
C LYS A 59 -8.09 -5.54 8.24
N ALA A 60 -7.03 -5.83 7.49
CA ALA A 60 -5.71 -5.23 7.70
C ALA A 60 -5.74 -3.71 7.56
N ASN A 61 -6.47 -3.17 6.58
CA ASN A 61 -6.61 -1.72 6.39
C ASN A 61 -7.32 -1.04 7.57
N THR A 62 -8.34 -1.67 8.15
CA THR A 62 -9.02 -1.11 9.34
C THR A 62 -8.09 -1.07 10.55
N GLU A 63 -7.30 -2.13 10.79
CA GLU A 63 -6.33 -2.20 11.89
C GLU A 63 -5.21 -1.16 11.72
N LEU A 64 -4.68 -1.00 10.50
CA LEU A 64 -3.68 0.03 10.20
C LEU A 64 -4.24 1.44 10.38
N THR A 65 -5.48 1.68 9.99
CA THR A 65 -6.13 3.00 10.15
C THR A 65 -6.29 3.36 11.63
N ILE A 66 -6.73 2.40 12.45
CA ILE A 66 -6.84 2.59 13.91
C ILE A 66 -5.46 2.87 14.51
N THR A 67 -4.47 2.05 14.17
CA THR A 67 -3.10 2.18 14.70
C THR A 67 -2.48 3.52 14.34
N ASN A 68 -2.60 3.96 13.08
CA ASN A 68 -2.08 5.24 12.64
C ASN A 68 -2.73 6.42 13.37
N LYS A 69 -4.04 6.34 13.64
CA LYS A 69 -4.73 7.37 14.41
C LYS A 69 -4.20 7.43 15.84
N THR A 70 -4.08 6.29 16.52
CA THR A 70 -3.52 6.22 17.88
C THR A 70 -2.10 6.77 17.93
N LEU A 71 -1.23 6.37 16.99
CA LEU A 71 0.13 6.90 16.92
C LEU A 71 0.18 8.41 16.68
N GLY A 72 -0.74 8.95 15.88
CA GLY A 72 -0.89 10.39 15.67
C GLY A 72 -1.26 11.13 16.96
N ASP A 73 -2.24 10.61 17.71
CA ASP A 73 -2.69 11.18 18.98
C ASP A 73 -1.58 11.12 20.05
N ASP A 74 -0.87 9.99 20.14
CA ASP A 74 0.24 9.81 21.09
C ASP A 74 1.43 10.71 20.75
N LYS A 75 1.74 10.86 19.45
CA LYS A 75 2.77 11.80 19.00
C LYS A 75 2.40 13.24 19.35
N ALA A 76 1.15 13.65 19.16
CA ALA A 76 0.69 14.99 19.51
C ALA A 76 0.83 15.28 21.01
N LYS A 77 0.48 14.31 21.87
CA LYS A 77 0.71 14.41 23.33
C LYS A 77 2.19 14.50 23.67
N ALA A 78 3.02 13.66 23.08
CA ALA A 78 4.47 13.69 23.31
C ALA A 78 5.09 15.03 22.87
N ASP A 79 4.68 15.57 21.72
CA ASP A 79 5.14 16.87 21.23
C ASP A 79 4.72 18.01 22.19
N GLN A 80 3.51 17.94 22.77
CA GLN A 80 3.05 18.89 23.78
C GLN A 80 3.89 18.82 25.07
N GLU A 81 4.13 17.62 25.60
CA GLU A 81 4.97 17.41 26.79
C GLU A 81 6.41 17.89 26.57
N ILE A 82 6.99 17.63 25.39
CA ILE A 82 8.32 18.11 25.02
C ILE A 82 8.36 19.64 25.03
N ALA A 83 7.32 20.30 24.50
CA ALA A 83 7.25 21.76 24.49
C ALA A 83 7.17 22.32 25.93
N GLU A 84 6.37 21.71 26.79
CA GLU A 84 6.21 22.12 28.19
C GLU A 84 7.50 21.90 29.01
N LEU A 85 8.17 20.76 28.82
CA LEU A 85 9.45 20.47 29.45
C LEU A 85 10.55 21.43 29.00
N LYS A 86 10.61 21.75 27.69
CA LYS A 86 11.56 22.76 27.18
C LYS A 86 11.32 24.13 27.80
N ALA A 87 10.06 24.55 27.97
CA ALA A 87 9.73 25.80 28.63
C ALA A 87 10.19 25.81 30.10
N LYS A 88 9.91 24.74 30.85
CA LYS A 88 10.36 24.58 32.25
C LYS A 88 11.89 24.57 32.37
N VAL A 89 12.60 23.90 31.46
CA VAL A 89 14.07 23.90 31.44
C VAL A 89 14.62 25.31 31.22
N ALA A 90 14.08 26.06 30.25
CA ALA A 90 14.50 27.43 29.98
C ALA A 90 14.23 28.38 31.16
N GLU A 91 13.14 28.18 31.90
CA GLU A 91 12.84 28.95 33.11
C GLU A 91 13.82 28.62 34.24
N LEU A 92 14.10 27.34 34.48
CA LEU A 92 15.07 26.89 35.48
C LEU A 92 16.49 27.39 35.16
N GLU A 93 16.89 27.42 33.89
CA GLU A 93 18.19 27.97 33.47
C GLU A 93 18.30 29.48 33.76
N LYS A 94 17.22 30.24 33.57
CA LYS A 94 17.16 31.67 33.95
C LYS A 94 17.13 31.88 35.46
N ALA A 95 16.53 30.95 36.20
CA ALA A 95 16.42 30.99 37.65
C ALA A 95 17.68 30.48 38.37
N LYS A 96 18.62 29.82 37.67
CA LYS A 96 19.95 29.52 38.24
C LYS A 96 20.62 30.85 38.58
N PRO A 97 20.91 31.14 39.87
CA PRO A 97 21.67 32.32 40.20
C PRO A 97 23.00 32.22 39.48
N ALA A 98 23.37 33.26 38.74
CA ALA A 98 24.73 33.44 38.27
C ALA A 98 25.63 33.42 39.52
N ILE A 99 26.23 32.26 39.81
CA ILE A 99 27.35 32.15 40.72
C ILE A 99 28.45 32.95 40.03
N LYS A 100 28.51 34.25 40.31
CA LYS A 100 29.69 35.07 40.03
C LYS A 100 30.81 34.49 40.90
N PRO A 101 31.91 33.96 40.34
CA PRO A 101 33.11 33.81 41.14
C PRO A 101 33.79 35.18 41.16
N LYS A 102 33.45 36.02 42.13
CA LYS A 102 34.24 37.21 42.56
C LYS A 102 33.90 37.43 44.04
N ALA A 103 34.82 37.43 44.99
CA ALA A 103 36.18 37.92 44.92
C ALA A 103 37.15 37.05 45.74
N ASP A 104 38.35 36.85 45.20
CA ASP A 104 39.54 36.52 45.97
C ASP A 104 39.71 37.52 47.13
N PRO A 105 39.97 37.07 48.37
CA PRO A 105 40.48 37.95 49.39
C PRO A 105 41.95 38.22 49.06
N LYS A 106 42.23 39.42 48.55
CA LYS A 106 43.57 40.02 48.59
C LYS A 106 44.09 39.98 50.03
N PRO A 107 45.24 39.34 50.34
CA PRO A 107 45.92 39.63 51.60
C PRO A 107 46.59 41.00 51.46
N ALA A 108 46.14 41.96 52.27
CA ALA A 108 46.95 43.12 52.64
C ALA A 108 48.17 42.59 53.42
N ASP A 109 49.35 42.81 52.87
CA ASP A 109 50.24 43.94 53.19
C ASP A 109 51.13 43.62 54.40
N GLU A 110 52.39 43.34 54.08
CA GLU A 110 53.49 43.28 55.01
C GLU A 110 53.72 44.68 55.59
N THR A 111 53.59 44.88 56.90
CA THR A 111 54.41 45.91 57.55
C THR A 111 54.58 45.68 59.06
N LYS A 112 55.87 45.49 59.40
CA LYS A 112 56.57 45.86 60.64
C LYS A 112 56.57 44.93 61.84
#